data_AF-A0A955I5Y5-F1
#
_entry.id   AF-A0A955I5Y5-F1
#
_cell.length_a   1.000
_cell.length_b   1.000
_cell.length_c   1.000
_cell.angle_alpha   90.00
_cell.angle_beta   90.00
_cell.angle_gamma   90.00
#
_symmetry.space_group_name_H-M   'P 1'
#
loop_
_entity.id
_entity.type
_entity.pdbx_description
1 polymer ?
#
loop_
_entity_poly.entity_id
_entity_poly.type
_entity_poly.pdbx_seq_one_letter_code
_entity_poly.pdbx_strand_id
1 'polypeptide(L)'
;MAKTGLGKGLSALITEETKAGVGQGYIPALPIEQIVANPYQPRVEMNPEKLVELADSIREHGVIEPLIVTKKGESKYELIAGERR
;
A
#
# COMPACT_ATOMS: atom_id res chain seq x y z
N MET A 1 40.33 1.25 24.76
CA MET A 1 39.39 2.20 24.11
C MET A 1 38.06 1.49 23.92
N ALA A 2 37.09 1.73 24.80
CA ALA A 2 35.74 1.20 24.64
C ALA A 2 34.95 2.16 23.74
N LYS A 3 34.55 1.73 22.54
CA LYS A 3 33.60 2.46 21.70
C LYS A 3 32.21 2.24 22.30
N THR A 4 31.77 3.16 23.16
CA THR A 4 30.41 3.24 23.67
C THR A 4 29.47 3.62 22.52
N GLY A 5 28.88 2.61 21.89
CA GLY A 5 27.81 2.80 20.90
C GLY A 5 26.59 3.49 21.54
N LEU A 6 25.89 4.29 20.75
CA LEU A 6 24.64 5.01 21.04
C LEU A 6 23.44 4.08 21.36
N GLY A 7 23.64 3.02 22.13
CA GLY A 7 22.68 1.94 22.31
C GLY A 7 21.67 2.11 23.45
N LYS A 8 21.70 3.24 24.18
CA LYS A 8 20.84 3.45 25.36
C LYS A 8 19.92 4.68 25.30
N GLY A 9 20.29 5.70 24.52
CA GLY A 9 19.52 6.95 24.42
C GLY A 9 18.51 6.97 23.28
N LEU A 10 18.81 6.28 22.16
CA LEU A 10 17.89 6.22 21.01
C LEU A 10 16.61 5.46 21.34
N SER A 11 16.73 4.39 22.12
CA SER A 11 15.62 3.55 22.58
C SER A 11 14.66 4.28 23.54
N ALA A 12 15.10 5.39 24.17
CA ALA A 12 14.22 6.23 24.99
C ALA A 12 13.40 7.24 24.16
N LEU A 13 13.80 7.49 22.91
CA LEU A 13 13.11 8.37 21.95
C LEU A 13 12.20 7.59 21.00
N ILE A 14 12.45 6.29 20.83
CA ILE A 14 11.59 5.40 20.07
C ILE A 14 10.46 4.98 21.01
N THR A 15 9.36 5.72 20.99
CA THR A 15 8.11 5.29 21.62
C THR A 15 7.74 3.91 21.08
N GLU A 16 7.55 2.93 21.96
CA GLU A 16 7.07 1.58 21.61
C GLU A 16 5.62 1.58 21.05
N GLU A 17 5.02 2.75 20.82
CA GLU A 17 3.77 2.92 20.08
C GLU A 17 3.91 2.77 18.56
N THR A 18 5.12 2.53 18.05
CA THR A 18 5.30 2.02 16.67
C THR A 18 4.93 0.54 16.52
N LYS A 19 4.29 -0.05 17.54
CA LYS A 19 3.51 -1.29 17.43
C LYS A 19 2.01 -1.03 17.13
N ALA A 20 1.66 0.16 16.65
CA ALA A 20 0.35 0.40 16.06
C ALA A 20 0.26 -0.28 14.67
N GLY A 21 -0.26 -1.51 14.66
CA GLY A 21 -1.18 -1.90 13.58
C GLY A 21 -0.62 -2.73 12.42
N VAL A 22 0.11 -3.82 12.67
CA VAL A 22 0.15 -4.94 11.71
C VAL A 22 -1.25 -5.55 11.47
N GLY A 23 -2.27 -5.11 12.22
CA GLY A 23 -3.69 -5.43 12.03
C GLY A 23 -4.64 -4.25 11.78
N GLN A 24 -4.17 -3.00 11.61
CA GLN A 24 -5.07 -1.85 11.33
C GLN A 24 -4.98 -1.31 9.90
N GLY A 25 -4.00 -1.75 9.10
CA GLY A 25 -3.78 -1.29 7.72
C GLY A 25 -4.19 -2.27 6.62
N TYR A 26 -4.56 -3.52 6.96
CA TYR A 26 -4.97 -4.52 5.98
C TYR A 26 -6.49 -4.62 5.93
N ILE A 27 -7.06 -4.34 4.75
CA ILE A 27 -8.49 -4.46 4.48
C ILE A 27 -8.67 -5.70 3.60
N PRO A 28 -9.28 -6.80 4.09
CA PRO A 28 -9.40 -8.04 3.33
C PRO A 28 -10.19 -7.90 2.03
N ALA A 29 -11.21 -7.04 2.03
CA ALA A 29 -12.01 -6.74 0.86
C ALA A 29 -12.45 -5.28 0.92
N LEU A 30 -12.22 -4.55 -0.17
CA LEU A 30 -12.64 -3.17 -0.35
C LEU A 30 -13.44 -3.07 -1.65
N PRO A 31 -14.69 -2.56 -1.64
CA PRO A 31 -15.44 -2.35 -2.87
C PRO A 31 -14.70 -1.41 -3.81
N ILE A 32 -14.58 -1.78 -5.08
CA ILE A 32 -13.84 -1.02 -6.09
C ILE A 32 -14.43 0.38 -6.25
N GLU A 33 -15.74 0.54 -6.06
CA GLU A 33 -16.47 1.82 -6.13
C GLU A 33 -16.04 2.82 -5.05
N GLN A 34 -15.40 2.34 -3.97
CA GLN A 34 -14.85 3.19 -2.92
C GLN A 34 -13.42 3.64 -3.24
N ILE A 35 -12.76 3.06 -4.24
CA ILE A 35 -11.40 3.39 -4.64
C ILE A 35 -11.46 4.44 -5.76
N VAL A 36 -10.74 5.53 -5.57
CA VAL A 36 -10.54 6.56 -6.60
C VAL A 36 -9.09 6.53 -7.07
N ALA A 37 -8.90 6.60 -8.38
CA ALA A 37 -7.58 6.73 -8.98
C ALA A 37 -6.92 8.04 -8.55
N ASN A 38 -5.61 8.03 -8.36
CA ASN A 38 -4.84 9.22 -8.05
C ASN A 38 -4.55 10.02 -9.35
N PRO A 39 -5.04 11.27 -9.49
CA PRO A 39 -4.84 12.06 -10.70
C PRO A 39 -3.38 12.51 -10.91
N TYR A 40 -2.53 12.39 -9.89
CA TYR A 40 -1.12 12.80 -9.92
C TYR A 40 -0.16 11.63 -10.20
N GLN A 41 -0.66 10.51 -10.73
CA GLN A 41 0.14 9.36 -11.16
C GLN A 41 1.06 9.74 -12.35
N PRO A 42 2.39 9.76 -12.20
CA PRO A 42 3.31 10.23 -13.23
C PRO A 42 3.46 9.25 -14.42
N ARG A 43 3.07 7.98 -14.26
CA ARG A 43 3.18 6.95 -15.30
C ARG A 43 1.80 6.63 -15.86
N VAL A 44 1.44 7.30 -16.95
CA VAL A 44 0.13 7.18 -17.61
C VAL A 44 0.16 6.20 -18.80
N GLU A 45 1.34 5.94 -19.36
CA GLU A 45 1.46 5.00 -20.49
C GLU A 45 1.53 3.55 -20.00
N MET A 46 0.50 2.78 -20.32
CA MET A 46 0.42 1.35 -20.08
C MET A 46 0.35 0.61 -21.43
N ASN A 47 1.07 -0.50 -21.56
CA ASN A 47 0.97 -1.35 -22.74
C ASN A 47 -0.35 -2.16 -22.67
N PRO A 48 -1.24 -2.07 -23.68
CA PRO A 48 -2.55 -2.72 -23.64
C PRO A 48 -2.45 -4.25 -23.61
N GLU A 49 -1.49 -4.86 -24.31
CA GLU A 49 -1.29 -6.32 -24.31
C GLU A 49 -0.95 -6.80 -22.90
N LYS A 50 -0.06 -6.09 -22.20
CA LYS A 50 0.33 -6.40 -20.82
C LYS A 50 -0.80 -6.17 -19.81
N LEU A 51 -1.80 -5.36 -20.13
CA LEU A 51 -2.99 -5.19 -19.29
C LEU A 51 -3.96 -6.36 -19.47
N VAL A 52 -4.11 -6.86 -20.70
CA VAL A 52 -4.93 -8.05 -20.99
C VAL A 52 -4.34 -9.26 -20.27
N GLU A 53 -3.04 -9.51 -20.41
CA GLU A 53 -2.34 -10.60 -19.71
C GLU A 53 -2.51 -10.51 -18.19
N LEU A 54 -2.42 -9.30 -17.62
CA LEU A 54 -2.59 -9.09 -16.19
C LEU A 54 -4.03 -9.33 -15.73
N ALA A 55 -5.01 -8.87 -16.51
CA ALA A 55 -6.42 -9.11 -16.23
C ALA A 55 -6.76 -10.61 -16.28
N ASP A 56 -6.21 -11.34 -17.25
CA ASP A 56 -6.39 -12.80 -17.34
C ASP A 56 -5.75 -13.51 -16.15
N SER A 57 -4.55 -13.11 -15.74
CA SER A 57 -3.89 -13.64 -14.55
C SER A 57 -4.70 -13.38 -13.27
N ILE A 58 -5.26 -12.17 -13.10
CA ILE A 58 -6.11 -11.81 -11.96
C ILE A 58 -7.42 -12.61 -11.96
N ARG A 59 -8.00 -12.91 -13.12
CA ARG A 59 -9.20 -13.78 -13.21
C ARG A 59 -8.92 -15.20 -12.77
N GLU A 60 -7.76 -15.74 -13.11
CA GLU A 60 -7.38 -17.12 -12.79
C GLU A 60 -6.92 -17.29 -11.33
N HIS A 61 -6.09 -16.36 -10.83
CA HIS A 61 -5.37 -16.52 -9.56
C HIS A 61 -5.80 -15.51 -8.49
N GLY A 62 -6.62 -14.52 -8.84
CA GLY A 62 -6.93 -13.39 -7.99
C GLY A 62 -5.80 -12.35 -7.92
N VAL A 63 -6.02 -11.33 -7.10
CA VAL A 63 -5.02 -10.31 -6.82
C VAL A 63 -4.03 -10.85 -5.79
N ILE A 64 -2.88 -11.33 -6.25
CA ILE A 64 -1.85 -11.95 -5.40
C ILE A 64 -1.21 -10.93 -4.47
N GLU A 65 -0.96 -9.72 -4.97
CA GLU A 65 -0.34 -8.66 -4.20
C GLU A 65 -1.35 -7.53 -3.92
N PRO A 66 -1.56 -7.17 -2.64
CA PRO A 66 -2.53 -6.15 -2.24
C PRO A 66 -2.30 -4.78 -2.89
N LEU A 67 -3.39 -4.04 -3.07
CA LEU A 67 -3.35 -2.63 -3.45
C LEU A 67 -3.01 -1.76 -2.22
N ILE A 68 -2.26 -0.68 -2.45
CA ILE A 68 -1.96 0.30 -1.41
C ILE A 68 -2.87 1.50 -1.60
N VAL A 69 -3.68 1.79 -0.59
CA VAL A 69 -4.63 2.90 -0.60
C VAL A 69 -4.46 3.79 0.62
N THR A 70 -4.87 5.05 0.50
CA THR A 70 -5.00 5.98 1.63
C THR A 70 -6.47 6.40 1.81
N LYS A 71 -6.89 6.71 3.04
CA LYS A 71 -8.25 7.21 3.29
C LYS A 71 -8.44 8.59 2.66
N LYS A 72 -9.57 8.78 1.98
CA LYS A 72 -9.99 10.06 1.40
C LYS A 72 -11.42 10.37 1.85
N GLY A 73 -11.53 11.08 2.97
CA GLY A 73 -12.82 11.32 3.64
C GLY A 73 -13.33 10.07 4.38
N GLU A 74 -14.65 9.99 4.59
CA GLU A 74 -15.25 8.99 5.48
C GLU A 74 -15.44 7.61 4.83
N SER A 75 -15.62 7.53 3.51
CA SER A 75 -16.00 6.27 2.84
C SER A 75 -15.31 6.06 1.48
N LYS A 76 -14.26 6.82 1.18
CA LYS A 76 -13.47 6.65 -0.04
C LYS A 76 -12.00 6.45 0.29
N TYR A 77 -11.32 5.84 -0.66
CA TYR A 77 -9.92 5.51 -0.62
C TYR A 77 -9.27 5.99 -1.91
N GLU A 78 -8.08 6.55 -1.83
CA GLU A 78 -7.30 6.94 -3.01
C GLU A 78 -6.18 5.92 -3.24
N LEU A 79 -6.04 5.49 -4.50
CA LEU A 79 -5.05 4.50 -4.90
C LEU A 79 -3.65 5.14 -4.92
N ILE A 80 -2.75 4.60 -4.10
CA ILE A 80 -1.37 5.08 -3.99
C ILE A 80 -0.45 4.20 -4.83
N ALA A 81 -0.68 2.88 -4.84
CA ALA A 81 0.09 1.95 -5.66
C ALA A 81 -0.77 0.76 -6.12
N GLY A 82 -0.45 0.26 -7.31
CA GLY A 82 -1.13 -0.89 -7.90
C GLY A 82 -2.10 -0.57 -9.03
N GLU A 83 -2.06 0.63 -9.64
CA GLU A 83 -2.97 1.08 -10.73
C GLU A 83 -3.19 0.11 -11.91
N ARG A 84 -2.31 -0.88 -12.10
CA ARG A 84 -2.44 -1.86 -13.18
C ARG A 84 -3.29 -3.08 -12.80
N ARG A 85 -3.48 -3.32 -11.50
CA ARG A 85 -4.17 -4.48 -10.93
C ARG A 85 -5.61 -4.12 -10.62
#